data_AF-A0A117ICG8-F1
#
_entry.id   AF-A0A117ICG8-F1
#
_cell.length_a   1.000
_cell.length_b   1.000
_cell.length_c   1.000
_cell.angle_alpha   90.00
_cell.angle_beta   90.00
_cell.angle_gamma   90.00
#
_symmetry.space_group_name_H-M   'P 1'
#
loop_
_entity.id
_entity.type
_entity.pdbx_description
1 polymer ?
#
loop_
_entity_poly.entity_id
_entity_poly.type
_entity_poly.pdbx_seq_one_letter_code
_entity_poly.pdbx_strand_id
1 'polypeptide(L)'
;MDGVRIAATDLQDAQRRAAKVRAAGKPVLLDIEVLIDRDSRAAFRALERVPASGALRYVGTPRGLAGLIADVQRLGVADYVVLKPLADSPVADLMLEELLAG
;
A
#
# COMPACT_ATOMS: atom_id res chain seq x y z
N MET A 1 -12.33 6.89 15.15
CA MET A 1 -12.86 6.54 13.81
C MET A 1 -13.21 5.06 13.82
N ASP A 2 -14.45 4.69 13.49
CA ASP A 2 -14.86 3.29 13.33
C ASP A 2 -14.77 2.90 11.83
N GLY A 3 -13.53 2.71 11.35
CA GLY A 3 -13.26 2.33 9.97
C GLY A 3 -13.06 0.83 9.81
N VAL A 4 -13.38 0.30 8.62
CA VAL A 4 -13.23 -1.13 8.33
C VAL A 4 -11.95 -1.35 7.56
N ARG A 5 -11.09 -2.20 8.12
CA ARG A 5 -9.86 -2.65 7.49
C ARG A 5 -10.15 -3.79 6.52
N ILE A 6 -9.65 -3.67 5.29
CA ILE A 6 -9.78 -4.70 4.26
C ILE A 6 -8.40 -5.16 3.78
N ALA A 7 -8.28 -6.45 3.54
CA ALA A 7 -7.20 -7.03 2.74
C ALA A 7 -7.76 -7.45 1.38
N ALA A 8 -6.93 -7.32 0.34
CA ALA A 8 -7.27 -7.66 -1.04
C ALA A 8 -6.08 -8.31 -1.73
N THR A 9 -6.34 -9.04 -2.81
CA THR A 9 -5.29 -9.66 -3.63
C THR A 9 -4.73 -8.71 -4.69
N ASP A 10 -5.56 -7.77 -5.14
CA ASP A 10 -5.25 -6.76 -6.14
C ASP A 10 -6.18 -5.54 -5.98
N LEU A 11 -5.99 -4.49 -6.78
CA LEU A 11 -6.80 -3.27 -6.71
C LEU A 11 -8.26 -3.49 -7.15
N GLN A 12 -8.54 -4.45 -8.02
CA GLN A 12 -9.91 -4.75 -8.46
C GLN A 12 -10.69 -5.45 -7.34
N ASP A 13 -10.07 -6.41 -6.66
CA ASP A 13 -10.61 -7.01 -5.44
C ASP A 13 -10.79 -5.97 -4.33
N ALA A 14 -9.82 -5.06 -4.15
CA ALA A 14 -9.93 -3.96 -3.20
C ALA A 14 -11.16 -3.08 -3.47
N GLN A 15 -11.37 -2.66 -4.72
CA GLN A 15 -12.55 -1.87 -5.12
C GLN A 15 -13.87 -2.61 -4.83
N ARG A 16 -13.95 -3.91 -5.17
CA ARG A 16 -15.15 -4.72 -4.92
C ARG A 16 -15.47 -4.82 -3.43
N ARG A 17 -14.45 -4.98 -2.58
CA ARG A 17 -14.62 -5.05 -1.11
C ARG A 17 -14.97 -3.68 -0.53
N ALA A 18 -14.30 -2.63 -0.97
CA ALA A 18 -14.54 -1.26 -0.55
C ALA A 18 -15.99 -0.83 -0.84
N ALA A 19 -16.54 -1.18 -2.01
CA ALA A 19 -17.93 -0.89 -2.37
C ALA A 19 -18.94 -1.47 -1.35
N LYS A 20 -18.70 -2.69 -0.86
CA LYS A 20 -19.55 -3.33 0.17
C LYS A 20 -19.48 -2.61 1.51
N VAL A 21 -18.28 -2.22 1.93
CA VAL A 21 -18.07 -1.48 3.19
C VAL A 21 -18.71 -0.10 3.13
N ARG A 22 -18.55 0.60 2.00
CA ARG A 22 -19.13 1.93 1.80
C ARG A 22 -20.65 1.92 1.74
N ALA A 23 -21.27 0.86 1.22
CA ALA A 23 -22.72 0.70 1.30
C ALA A 23 -23.23 0.66 2.76
N ALA A 24 -22.37 0.28 3.72
CA ALA A 24 -22.66 0.35 5.15
C ALA A 24 -22.27 1.71 5.79
N GLY A 25 -21.85 2.70 5.00
CA GLY A 25 -21.52 4.05 5.46
C GLY A 25 -20.22 4.16 6.26
N LYS A 26 -19.31 3.17 6.18
CA LYS A 26 -18.06 3.15 6.93
C LYS A 26 -16.86 3.49 6.04
N PRO A 27 -15.82 4.18 6.57
CA PRO A 27 -14.59 4.42 5.83
C PRO A 27 -13.78 3.12 5.69
N VAL A 28 -13.04 3.02 4.59
CA VAL A 28 -12.25 1.86 4.18
C VAL A 28 -10.77 2.11 4.41
N LEU A 29 -10.11 1.20 5.13
CA LEU A 29 -8.67 1.16 5.29
C LEU A 29 -8.11 -0.03 4.51
N LEU A 30 -7.34 0.21 3.45
CA LEU A 30 -6.76 -0.84 2.61
C LEU A 30 -5.36 -1.24 3.09
N ASP A 31 -5.18 -2.52 3.39
CA ASP A 31 -3.86 -3.08 3.65
C ASP A 31 -3.06 -3.25 2.35
N ILE A 32 -1.82 -2.76 2.36
CA ILE A 32 -0.85 -2.96 1.28
C ILE A 32 0.45 -3.46 1.91
N GLU A 33 0.94 -4.60 1.43
CA GLU A 33 2.30 -5.04 1.73
C GLU A 33 3.30 -4.19 0.97
N VAL A 34 4.36 -3.71 1.64
CA VAL A 34 5.28 -2.72 1.07
C VAL A 34 6.71 -3.20 1.20
N LEU A 35 7.42 -3.23 0.08
CA LEU A 35 8.86 -3.40 0.03
C LEU A 35 9.46 -2.28 -0.82
N ILE A 36 10.07 -1.30 -0.17
CA ILE A 36 10.67 -0.16 -0.86
C ILE A 36 12.15 -0.01 -0.55
N ASP A 37 12.85 0.59 -1.50
CA ASP A 37 14.24 1.01 -1.42
C ASP A 37 14.38 2.33 -2.21
N ARG A 38 15.53 3.01 -2.10
CA ARG A 38 15.85 4.23 -2.86
C ARG A 38 15.92 3.95 -4.37
N ASP A 39 16.18 2.70 -4.76
CA ASP A 39 16.24 2.24 -6.14
C ASP A 39 15.30 1.04 -6.38
N SER A 40 14.51 1.09 -7.45
CA SER A 40 13.56 0.02 -7.77
C SER A 40 14.24 -1.34 -7.96
N ARG A 41 15.43 -1.40 -8.55
CA ARG A 41 16.12 -2.68 -8.77
C ARG A 41 16.55 -3.30 -7.44
N ALA A 42 16.97 -2.48 -6.47
CA ALA A 42 17.26 -2.95 -5.12
C ALA A 42 16.01 -3.53 -4.43
N ALA A 43 14.87 -2.85 -4.52
CA ALA A 43 13.59 -3.35 -3.98
C ALA A 43 13.18 -4.69 -4.61
N PHE A 44 13.28 -4.82 -5.94
CA PHE A 44 12.98 -6.09 -6.63
C PHE A 44 13.97 -7.21 -6.28
N ARG A 45 15.27 -6.92 -6.09
CA ARG A 45 16.22 -7.93 -5.60
C ARG A 45 15.89 -8.40 -4.19
N ALA A 46 15.43 -7.50 -3.32
CA ALA A 46 15.00 -7.88 -1.97
C ALA A 46 13.74 -8.76 -2.02
N LEU A 47 12.84 -8.53 -2.98
CA LEU A 47 11.60 -9.30 -3.17
C LEU A 47 11.87 -10.79 -3.44
N GLU A 48 12.96 -11.12 -4.12
CA GLU A 48 13.33 -12.51 -4.45
C GLU A 48 13.43 -13.41 -3.22
N ARG A 49 13.69 -12.83 -2.04
CA ARG A 49 13.78 -13.54 -0.75
C ARG A 49 12.46 -13.59 0.02
N VAL A 50 11.41 -12.93 -0.49
CA VAL A 50 10.12 -12.82 0.18
C VAL A 50 9.11 -13.73 -0.52
N PRO A 51 8.46 -14.67 0.20
CA PRO A 51 7.47 -15.55 -0.40
C PRO A 51 6.25 -14.76 -0.93
N ALA A 52 5.62 -15.29 -1.97
CA ALA A 52 4.35 -14.78 -2.44
C ALA A 52 3.27 -15.01 -1.37
N SER A 53 2.55 -13.95 -1.00
CA SER A 53 1.46 -14.01 0.00
C SER A 53 0.07 -13.99 -0.63
N GLY A 54 -0.04 -13.69 -1.93
CA GLY A 54 -1.31 -13.43 -2.61
C GLY A 54 -1.99 -12.13 -2.16
N ALA A 55 -1.38 -11.35 -1.27
CA ALA A 55 -1.87 -10.04 -0.86
C ALA A 55 -1.43 -8.95 -1.84
N LEU A 56 -2.21 -7.86 -1.88
CA LEU A 56 -1.86 -6.64 -2.60
C LEU A 56 -0.52 -6.11 -2.07
N ARG A 57 0.45 -6.02 -2.97
CA ARG A 57 1.83 -5.64 -2.66
C ARG A 57 2.31 -4.51 -3.56
N TYR A 58 3.03 -3.56 -2.97
CA TYR A 58 3.82 -2.56 -3.68
C TYR A 58 5.31 -2.86 -3.52
N VAL A 59 6.04 -2.87 -4.63
CA VAL A 59 7.49 -3.04 -4.67
C VAL A 59 8.08 -1.96 -5.56
N GLY A 60 9.00 -1.14 -5.03
CA GLY A 60 9.54 -0.01 -5.77
C GLY A 60 10.19 1.05 -4.90
N THR A 61 9.87 2.32 -5.16
CA THR A 61 10.49 3.48 -4.49
C THR A 61 9.49 4.23 -3.62
N PRO A 62 9.95 5.04 -2.64
CA PRO A 62 9.09 5.90 -1.83
C PRO A 62 8.22 6.84 -2.68
N ARG A 63 8.83 7.52 -3.66
CA ARG A 63 8.09 8.37 -4.62
C ARG A 63 6.98 7.61 -5.35
N GLY A 64 7.26 6.40 -5.83
CA GLY A 64 6.26 5.59 -6.52
C GLY A 64 5.16 5.11 -5.58
N LEU A 65 5.48 4.79 -4.33
CA LEU A 65 4.50 4.46 -3.29
C LEU A 65 3.58 5.64 -2.99
N ALA A 66 4.14 6.85 -2.85
CA ALA A 66 3.36 8.07 -2.65
C ALA A 66 2.38 8.30 -3.81
N GLY A 67 2.82 8.08 -5.05
CA GLY A 67 1.95 8.11 -6.23
C GLY A 67 0.82 7.09 -6.16
N LEU A 68 1.11 5.83 -5.80
CA LEU A 68 0.09 4.81 -5.62
C LEU A 68 -0.93 5.19 -4.53
N ILE A 69 -0.49 5.73 -3.39
CA ILE A 69 -1.38 6.16 -2.31
C ILE A 69 -2.30 7.28 -2.80
N ALA A 70 -1.75 8.26 -3.54
CA ALA A 70 -2.53 9.34 -4.14
C ALA A 70 -3.58 8.81 -5.13
N ASP A 71 -3.21 7.83 -5.97
CA ASP A 71 -4.14 7.20 -6.92
C ASP A 71 -5.23 6.40 -6.21
N VAL A 72 -4.90 5.64 -5.16
CA VAL A 72 -5.86 4.90 -4.34
C VAL A 72 -6.91 5.84 -3.75
N GLN A 73 -6.50 7.00 -3.26
CA GLN A 73 -7.42 8.02 -2.74
C GLN A 73 -8.22 8.70 -3.85
N ARG A 74 -7.56 9.15 -4.93
CA ARG A 74 -8.18 9.88 -6.03
C ARG A 74 -9.22 9.06 -6.80
N LEU A 75 -8.93 7.78 -7.02
CA LEU A 75 -9.83 6.84 -7.69
C LEU A 75 -10.88 6.27 -6.72
N GLY A 76 -10.86 6.69 -5.46
CA GLY A 76 -11.78 6.21 -4.44
C GLY A 76 -11.66 4.70 -4.22
N VAL A 77 -10.47 4.10 -4.32
CA VAL A 77 -10.26 2.69 -4.00
C VAL A 77 -10.39 2.46 -2.49
N ALA A 78 -9.80 3.34 -1.69
CA ALA A 78 -9.91 3.33 -0.23
C ALA A 78 -9.78 4.76 0.33
N ASP A 79 -10.28 4.97 1.53
CA ASP A 79 -10.21 6.29 2.19
C ASP A 79 -8.85 6.46 2.89
N TYR A 80 -8.28 5.36 3.38
CA TYR A 80 -6.94 5.30 3.96
C TYR A 80 -6.19 4.06 3.50
N VAL A 81 -4.86 4.14 3.54
CA VAL A 81 -3.97 3.01 3.27
C VAL A 81 -3.21 2.67 4.54
N VAL A 82 -3.11 1.38 4.84
CA VAL A 82 -2.26 0.85 5.90
C VAL A 82 -1.08 0.14 5.26
N LEU A 83 0.10 0.75 5.39
CA LEU A 83 1.35 0.19 4.89
C LEU A 83 1.84 -0.90 5.84
N LYS A 84 2.04 -2.10 5.30
CA LYS A 84 2.59 -3.25 6.01
C LYS A 84 4.00 -3.52 5.47
N PRO A 85 5.05 -3.09 6.16
CA PRO A 85 6.41 -3.40 5.73
C PRO A 85 6.62 -4.91 5.58
N LEU A 86 7.24 -5.31 4.48
CA LEU A 86 7.69 -6.67 4.25
C LEU A 86 9.14 -6.82 4.69
N ALA A 87 9.42 -7.93 5.38
CA ALA A 87 10.72 -8.20 5.98
C ALA A 87 11.21 -6.96 6.77
N ASP A 88 12.48 -6.61 6.64
CA ASP A 88 13.09 -5.47 7.31
C ASP A 88 13.05 -4.19 6.46
N SER A 89 12.06 -4.04 5.57
CA SER A 89 11.95 -2.82 4.74
C SER A 89 11.77 -1.58 5.62
N PRO A 90 12.65 -0.56 5.51
CA PRO A 90 12.60 0.64 6.34
C PRO A 90 11.57 1.64 5.78
N VAL A 91 10.31 1.19 5.63
CA VAL A 91 9.25 1.94 4.95
C VAL A 91 9.02 3.30 5.60
N ALA A 92 8.94 3.36 6.93
CA ALA A 92 8.66 4.59 7.65
C ALA A 92 9.75 5.65 7.42
N ASP A 93 11.02 5.26 7.54
CA ASP A 93 12.17 6.16 7.38
C ASP A 93 12.26 6.67 5.94
N LEU A 94 12.16 5.77 4.95
CA LEU A 94 12.24 6.15 3.54
C LEU A 94 11.06 7.02 3.09
N MET A 95 9.86 6.79 3.63
CA MET A 95 8.72 7.67 3.37
C MET A 95 8.88 9.04 4.05
N LEU A 96 9.45 9.10 5.25
CA LEU A 96 9.76 10.36 5.91
C LEU A 96 10.80 11.16 5.12
N GLU A 97 11.86 10.51 4.62
CA GLU A 97 12.85 11.16 3.76
C GLU A 97 12.23 11.73 2.48
N GLU A 98 11.35 10.98 1.80
CA GLU A 98 10.66 11.46 0.59
C GLU A 98 9.79 12.69 0.89
N LEU A 99 9.09 12.70 2.03
CA LEU A 99 8.26 13.84 2.45
C LEU A 99 9.09 15.09 2.78
N LEU A 100 10.32 14.92 3.27
CA LEU A 100 11.22 16.03 3.59
C LEU A 100 11.96 16.57 2.35
N ALA A 101 12.07 15.76 1.29
CA ALA A 101 12.76 16.13 0.05
C ALA A 101 11.87 16.88 -0.96
N GLY A 102 10.55 16.81 -0.80
CA GLY A 102 9.55 17.51 -1.63
C GLY A 102 9.15 18.87 -1.06
#